data_AF-A0AAW1SDT9-F1
#
_entry.id   AF-A0AAW1SDT9-F1
#
_cell.length_a   1.000
_cell.length_b   1.000
_cell.length_c   1.000
_cell.angle_alpha   90.00
_cell.angle_beta   90.00
_cell.angle_gamma   90.00
#
_symmetry.space_group_name_H-M   'P 1'
#
loop_
_entity.id
_entity.type
_entity.pdbx_description
1 polymer ?
#
loop_
_entity_poly.entity_id
_entity_poly.type
_entity_poly.pdbx_seq_one_letter_code
_entity_poly.pdbx_strand_id
1 'polypeptide(L)'
;MPEPEDARGAIAVGLKLYNAGQHSAALDMFVKALELPGTGLKRFRDKPKLISEGEKQAALFNIACCYSRLGQAREGLAAVAGCLEAGYQDAEQLRTDPDLDFLRQDERFEGLLQRFRLGQPGDGGFFGSLLKGFGR
;
A
#
# COMPACT_ATOMS: atom_id res chain seq x y z
N MET A 1 10.05 -21.75 -6.87
CA MET A 1 8.75 -21.86 -6.18
C MET A 1 7.68 -21.87 -7.26
N PRO A 2 6.56 -22.62 -7.12
CA PRO A 2 5.47 -22.52 -8.08
C PRO A 2 4.97 -21.08 -8.17
N GLU A 3 4.52 -20.69 -9.34
CA GLU A 3 3.98 -19.35 -9.58
C GLU A 3 2.68 -19.16 -8.78
N PRO A 4 2.49 -18.01 -8.08
CA PRO A 4 1.28 -17.80 -7.30
C PRO A 4 0.06 -17.59 -8.20
N GLU A 5 -1.04 -18.23 -7.85
CA GLU A 5 -2.32 -18.17 -8.59
C GLU A 5 -3.35 -17.23 -7.94
N ASP A 6 -3.09 -16.79 -6.71
CA ASP A 6 -3.94 -15.87 -5.95
C ASP A 6 -3.12 -14.80 -5.21
N ALA A 7 -3.81 -13.75 -4.74
CA ALA A 7 -3.21 -12.62 -4.04
C ALA A 7 -2.48 -13.08 -2.77
N ARG A 8 -3.05 -14.03 -2.02
CA ARG A 8 -2.45 -14.57 -0.79
C ARG A 8 -1.12 -15.27 -1.08
N GLY A 9 -1.08 -16.11 -2.11
CA GLY A 9 0.13 -16.80 -2.55
C GLY A 9 1.20 -15.83 -3.00
N ALA A 10 0.83 -14.81 -3.78
CA ALA A 10 1.76 -13.78 -4.23
C ALA A 10 2.34 -12.97 -3.06
N ILE A 11 1.50 -12.55 -2.09
CA ILE A 11 1.95 -11.90 -0.86
C ILE A 11 2.92 -12.82 -0.08
N ALA A 12 2.59 -14.10 0.06
CA ALA A 12 3.44 -15.05 0.79
C ALA A 12 4.81 -15.27 0.12
N VAL A 13 4.87 -15.30 -1.23
CA VAL A 13 6.13 -15.36 -1.96
C VAL A 13 6.90 -14.04 -1.82
N GLY A 14 6.21 -12.89 -1.96
CA GLY A 14 6.79 -11.57 -1.77
C GLY A 14 7.46 -11.41 -0.42
N LEU A 15 6.81 -11.82 0.67
CA LEU A 15 7.38 -11.78 2.02
C LEU A 15 8.64 -12.64 2.16
N LYS A 16 8.69 -13.83 1.54
CA LYS A 16 9.89 -14.68 1.54
C LYS A 16 11.06 -14.02 0.81
N LEU A 17 10.80 -13.44 -0.36
CA LEU A 17 11.81 -12.72 -1.15
C LEU A 17 12.29 -11.47 -0.41
N TYR A 18 11.37 -10.74 0.21
CA TYR A 18 11.67 -9.55 0.98
C TYR A 18 12.61 -9.85 2.15
N ASN A 19 12.28 -10.88 2.94
CA ASN A 19 13.11 -11.34 4.07
C ASN A 19 14.47 -11.89 3.63
N ALA A 20 14.60 -12.30 2.37
CA ALA A 20 15.87 -12.70 1.76
C ALA A 20 16.69 -11.51 1.19
N GLY A 21 16.22 -10.26 1.37
CA GLY A 21 16.86 -9.06 0.83
C GLY A 21 16.63 -8.84 -0.67
N GLN A 22 15.79 -9.66 -1.31
CA GLN A 22 15.51 -9.59 -2.75
C GLN A 22 14.37 -8.62 -3.04
N HIS A 23 14.55 -7.35 -2.66
CA HIS A 23 13.48 -6.34 -2.64
C HIS A 23 12.84 -6.09 -4.02
N SER A 24 13.62 -6.12 -5.11
CA SER A 24 13.05 -5.99 -6.46
C SER A 24 12.16 -7.17 -6.84
N ALA A 25 12.57 -8.41 -6.53
CA ALA A 25 11.75 -9.57 -6.83
C ALA A 25 10.52 -9.66 -5.89
N ALA A 26 10.68 -9.21 -4.64
CA ALA A 26 9.57 -9.08 -3.70
C ALA A 26 8.52 -8.08 -4.20
N LEU A 27 8.97 -6.92 -4.69
CA LEU A 27 8.13 -5.89 -5.30
C LEU A 27 7.27 -6.47 -6.42
N ASP A 28 7.87 -7.23 -7.34
CA ASP A 28 7.14 -7.87 -8.44
C ASP A 28 6.00 -8.77 -7.93
N MET A 29 6.23 -9.51 -6.85
CA MET A 29 5.22 -10.39 -6.25
C MET A 29 4.11 -9.62 -5.54
N PHE A 30 4.43 -8.54 -4.85
CA PHE A 30 3.40 -7.72 -4.22
C PHE A 30 2.55 -6.95 -5.25
N VAL A 31 3.15 -6.45 -6.33
CA VAL A 31 2.41 -5.86 -7.45
C VAL A 31 1.51 -6.90 -8.10
N LYS A 32 2.04 -8.10 -8.36
CA LYS A 32 1.25 -9.22 -8.89
C LYS A 32 0.06 -9.58 -7.99
N ALA A 33 0.20 -9.49 -6.68
CA ALA A 33 -0.89 -9.75 -5.75
C ALA A 33 -2.11 -8.84 -6.01
N LEU A 34 -1.90 -7.59 -6.45
CA LEU A 34 -2.97 -6.63 -6.76
C LEU A 34 -3.78 -7.00 -8.02
N GLU A 35 -3.24 -7.87 -8.87
CA GLU A 35 -3.85 -8.29 -10.13
C GLU A 35 -4.51 -9.67 -10.04
N LEU A 36 -4.09 -10.48 -9.06
CA LEU A 36 -4.57 -11.84 -8.88
C LEU A 36 -5.92 -11.89 -8.16
N PRO A 37 -6.70 -12.95 -8.37
CA PRO A 37 -7.86 -13.26 -7.54
C PRO A 37 -7.51 -13.26 -6.05
N GLY A 38 -8.43 -12.80 -5.22
CA GLY A 38 -8.25 -12.84 -3.77
C GLY A 38 -9.48 -13.35 -3.05
N THR A 39 -9.63 -12.90 -1.81
CA THR A 39 -10.70 -13.34 -0.91
C THR A 39 -11.84 -12.34 -0.76
N GLY A 40 -11.79 -11.24 -1.53
CA GLY A 40 -12.76 -10.17 -1.52
C GLY A 40 -14.10 -10.49 -2.20
N LEU A 41 -14.80 -9.42 -2.59
CA LEU A 41 -16.15 -9.51 -3.14
C LEU A 41 -16.19 -10.30 -4.45
N LYS A 42 -17.16 -11.21 -4.55
CA LYS A 42 -17.52 -11.85 -5.83
C LYS A 42 -18.55 -11.01 -6.57
N ARG A 43 -18.12 -10.23 -7.57
CA ARG A 43 -19.02 -9.34 -8.32
C ARG A 43 -19.88 -10.07 -9.37
N PHE A 44 -19.35 -11.12 -9.98
CA PHE A 44 -20.03 -11.89 -11.02
C PHE A 44 -19.91 -13.38 -10.74
N ARG A 45 -20.95 -14.16 -11.11
CA ARG A 45 -21.01 -15.61 -10.86
C ARG A 45 -19.82 -16.36 -11.46
N ASP A 46 -19.44 -16.01 -12.68
CA ASP A 46 -18.45 -16.73 -13.49
C ASP A 46 -17.05 -16.10 -13.46
N LYS A 47 -16.88 -15.02 -12.68
CA LYS A 47 -15.56 -14.39 -12.47
C LYS A 47 -14.99 -14.79 -11.12
N PRO A 48 -13.65 -14.81 -10.99
CA PRO A 48 -13.01 -15.01 -9.71
C PRO A 48 -13.37 -13.90 -8.72
N LYS A 49 -13.15 -14.16 -7.43
CA LYS A 49 -13.26 -13.14 -6.39
C LYS A 49 -12.18 -12.07 -6.61
N LEU A 50 -12.55 -10.83 -6.35
CA LEU A 50 -11.58 -9.74 -6.32
C LEU A 50 -10.64 -9.88 -5.11
N ILE A 51 -9.53 -9.16 -5.15
CA ILE A 51 -8.72 -8.93 -3.96
C ILE A 51 -9.56 -8.28 -2.86
N SER A 52 -9.37 -8.71 -1.61
CA SER A 52 -9.96 -8.05 -0.45
C SER A 52 -9.22 -6.75 -0.12
N GLU A 53 -9.87 -5.83 0.61
CA GLU A 53 -9.17 -4.62 1.08
C GLU A 53 -7.98 -4.98 1.98
N GLY A 54 -8.09 -6.01 2.82
CA GLY A 54 -6.97 -6.45 3.66
C GLY A 54 -5.77 -6.99 2.86
N GLU A 55 -6.01 -7.79 1.81
CA GLU A 55 -4.94 -8.25 0.91
C GLU A 55 -4.33 -7.07 0.13
N LYS A 56 -5.17 -6.12 -0.31
CA LYS A 56 -4.74 -4.93 -1.03
C LYS A 56 -3.88 -4.02 -0.13
N GLN A 57 -4.30 -3.77 1.10
CA GLN A 57 -3.53 -3.03 2.10
C GLN A 57 -2.19 -3.72 2.38
N ALA A 58 -2.20 -5.03 2.61
CA ALA A 58 -0.97 -5.79 2.86
C ALA A 58 0.00 -5.72 1.67
N ALA A 59 -0.50 -5.88 0.44
CA ALA A 59 0.32 -5.76 -0.76
C ALA A 59 0.89 -4.34 -0.92
N LEU A 60 0.06 -3.30 -0.81
CA LEU A 60 0.47 -1.90 -0.97
C LEU A 60 1.47 -1.44 0.11
N PHE A 61 1.27 -1.84 1.36
CA PHE A 61 2.21 -1.56 2.44
C PHE A 61 3.58 -2.18 2.13
N ASN A 62 3.61 -3.45 1.74
CA ASN A 62 4.87 -4.13 1.40
C ASN A 62 5.51 -3.59 0.11
N ILE A 63 4.73 -3.11 -0.86
CA ILE A 63 5.24 -2.37 -2.02
C ILE A 63 5.95 -1.08 -1.55
N ALA A 64 5.35 -0.34 -0.62
CA ALA A 64 5.98 0.85 -0.03
C ALA A 64 7.30 0.51 0.67
N CYS A 65 7.34 -0.57 1.46
CA CYS A 65 8.57 -1.09 2.08
C CYS A 65 9.64 -1.43 1.02
N CYS A 66 9.26 -2.13 -0.05
CA CYS A 66 10.20 -2.45 -1.13
C CYS A 66 10.77 -1.19 -1.78
N TYR A 67 9.93 -0.23 -2.14
CA TYR A 67 10.37 1.03 -2.75
C TYR A 67 11.26 1.86 -1.81
N SER A 68 10.95 1.87 -0.51
CA SER A 68 11.79 2.48 0.51
C SER A 68 13.19 1.85 0.53
N ARG A 69 13.27 0.51 0.59
CA ARG A 69 14.54 -0.24 0.55
C ARG A 69 15.33 -0.04 -0.75
N LEU A 70 14.64 0.25 -1.86
CA LEU A 70 15.22 0.53 -3.17
C LEU A 70 15.57 2.01 -3.38
N GLY A 71 15.30 2.89 -2.41
CA GLY A 71 15.58 4.33 -2.52
C GLY A 71 14.65 5.09 -3.47
N GLN A 72 13.44 4.58 -3.71
CA GLN A 72 12.47 5.09 -4.69
C GLN A 72 11.31 5.80 -3.99
N ALA A 73 11.57 7.03 -3.53
CA ALA A 73 10.64 7.76 -2.66
C ALA A 73 9.27 8.05 -3.31
N ARG A 74 9.26 8.44 -4.60
CA ARG A 74 8.03 8.82 -5.29
C ARG A 74 7.06 7.64 -5.38
N GLU A 75 7.56 6.49 -5.80
CA GLU A 75 6.79 5.26 -5.96
C GLU A 75 6.36 4.70 -4.60
N GLY A 76 7.25 4.74 -3.61
CA GLY A 76 6.93 4.34 -2.23
C GLY A 76 5.81 5.18 -1.62
N LEU A 77 5.85 6.51 -1.76
CA LEU A 77 4.78 7.39 -1.28
C LEU A 77 3.46 7.17 -2.01
N ALA A 78 3.50 6.85 -3.31
CA ALA A 78 2.30 6.48 -4.05
C ALA A 78 1.67 5.18 -3.51
N ALA A 79 2.50 4.20 -3.13
CA ALA A 79 2.04 2.97 -2.49
C ALA A 79 1.47 3.22 -1.09
N VAL A 80 2.08 4.08 -0.27
CA VAL A 80 1.51 4.52 1.01
C VAL A 80 0.14 5.16 0.78
N ALA A 81 0.01 6.09 -0.17
CA ALA A 81 -1.28 6.71 -0.51
C ALA A 81 -2.33 5.66 -0.89
N GLY A 82 -1.98 4.68 -1.73
CA GLY A 82 -2.87 3.59 -2.09
C GLY A 82 -3.30 2.74 -0.89
N CYS A 83 -2.39 2.48 0.07
CA CYS A 83 -2.70 1.76 1.29
C CYS A 83 -3.74 2.52 2.14
N LEU A 84 -3.56 3.83 2.28
CA LEU A 84 -4.50 4.73 2.97
C LEU A 84 -5.86 4.81 2.28
N GLU A 85 -5.87 4.86 0.94
CA GLU A 85 -7.11 4.81 0.14
C GLU A 85 -7.84 3.48 0.27
N ALA A 86 -7.11 2.38 0.47
CA ALA A 86 -7.67 1.06 0.76
C ALA A 86 -8.16 0.94 2.22
N GLY A 87 -8.04 2.00 3.04
CA GLY A 87 -8.54 2.04 4.41
C GLY A 87 -7.56 1.58 5.48
N TYR A 88 -6.25 1.57 5.20
CA TYR A 88 -5.23 1.32 6.22
C TYR A 88 -5.16 2.51 7.20
N GLN A 89 -5.10 2.22 8.50
CA GLN A 89 -5.24 3.23 9.56
C GLN A 89 -4.13 3.20 10.61
N ASP A 90 -3.17 2.27 10.51
CA ASP A 90 -2.08 2.16 11.49
C ASP A 90 -1.02 3.24 11.25
N ALA A 91 -1.31 4.43 11.79
CA ALA A 91 -0.44 5.59 11.70
C ALA A 91 0.86 5.41 12.50
N GLU A 92 0.86 4.57 13.54
CA GLU A 92 2.04 4.26 14.32
C GLU A 92 3.01 3.45 13.48
N GLN A 93 2.54 2.38 12.82
CA GLN A 93 3.37 1.56 11.94
C GLN A 93 3.97 2.39 10.81
N LEU A 94 3.21 3.28 10.16
CA LEU A 94 3.77 4.17 9.13
C LEU A 94 4.92 5.06 9.65
N ARG A 95 4.86 5.47 10.92
CA ARG A 95 5.84 6.36 11.53
C ARG A 95 7.05 5.64 12.13
N THR A 96 6.92 4.38 12.49
CA THR A 96 7.95 3.65 13.25
C THR A 96 8.55 2.46 12.51
N ASP A 97 7.88 1.92 11.48
CA ASP A 97 8.38 0.75 10.75
C ASP A 97 9.70 1.08 10.06
N PRO A 98 10.82 0.44 10.42
CA PRO A 98 12.15 0.76 9.88
C PRO A 98 12.23 0.54 8.36
N ASP A 99 11.36 -0.30 7.80
CA ASP A 99 11.32 -0.49 6.36
C ASP A 99 10.87 0.75 5.60
N LEU A 100 10.22 1.71 6.26
CA LEU A 100 9.78 2.98 5.68
C LEU A 100 10.71 4.16 6.00
N ASP A 101 11.87 3.91 6.64
CA ASP A 101 12.82 4.96 7.05
C ASP A 101 13.20 5.92 5.91
N PHE A 102 13.41 5.40 4.70
CA PHE A 102 13.77 6.24 3.55
C PHE A 102 12.60 7.12 3.11
N LEU A 103 11.37 6.61 3.12
CA LEU A 103 10.19 7.40 2.75
C LEU A 103 9.88 8.49 3.76
N ARG A 104 10.10 8.24 5.05
CA ARG A 104 9.87 9.23 6.12
C ARG A 104 10.78 10.44 6.03
N GLN A 105 11.93 10.32 5.36
CA GLN A 105 12.84 11.45 5.13
C GLN A 105 12.36 12.39 4.02
N ASP A 106 11.40 11.95 3.20
CA ASP A 106 10.83 12.78 2.15
C ASP A 106 9.84 13.79 2.75
N GLU A 107 10.01 15.08 2.40
CA GLU A 107 9.19 16.18 2.92
C GLU A 107 7.68 16.01 2.66
N ARG A 108 7.31 15.20 1.65
CA ARG A 108 5.91 14.94 1.28
C ARG A 108 5.22 13.94 2.20
N PHE A 109 5.97 13.18 3.02
CA PHE A 109 5.44 12.10 3.85
C PHE A 109 4.40 12.58 4.86
N GLU A 110 4.72 13.59 5.67
CA GLU A 110 3.77 14.11 6.67
C GLU A 110 2.54 14.78 6.02
N GLY A 111 2.73 15.48 4.89
CA GLY A 111 1.63 16.04 4.12
C GLY A 111 0.66 14.97 3.59
N LEU A 112 1.20 13.81 3.19
CA LEU A 112 0.39 12.66 2.81
C LEU A 112 -0.42 12.14 4.01
N LEU A 113 0.19 11.94 5.18
CA LEU A 113 -0.53 11.44 6.35
C LEU A 113 -1.61 12.42 6.84
N GLN A 114 -1.33 13.73 6.83
CA GLN A 114 -2.31 14.76 7.18
C GLN A 114 -3.53 14.74 6.26
N ARG A 115 -3.34 14.53 4.94
CA ARG A 115 -4.46 14.43 3.98
C ARG A 115 -5.43 13.32 4.35
N PHE A 116 -4.95 12.23 4.94
CA PHE A 116 -5.75 11.11 5.42
C PHE A 116 -6.08 11.20 6.92
N ARG A 117 -5.77 12.33 7.57
CA ARG A 117 -6.00 12.62 9.00
C ARG A 117 -5.28 11.65 9.96
N LEU A 118 -4.22 10.99 9.50
CA LEU A 118 -3.38 10.13 10.32
C LEU A 118 -2.26 10.95 10.95
N GLY A 119 -2.57 11.87 11.85
CA GLY A 119 -1.53 12.74 12.42
C GLY A 119 -1.90 13.80 13.44
N GLN A 120 -3.10 13.76 14.05
CA GLN A 120 -3.43 14.70 15.14
C GLN A 120 -4.29 14.05 16.23
N PRO A 121 -3.84 14.01 17.50
CA PRO A 121 -4.74 13.99 18.64
C PRO A 121 -5.25 15.42 18.88
N GLY A 122 -6.50 15.66 18.50
CA GLY A 122 -7.23 16.88 18.83
C GLY A 122 -6.99 18.05 17.88
N ASP A 123 -7.83 18.16 16.85
CA ASP A 123 -8.29 19.46 16.37
C ASP A 123 -9.66 19.28 15.70
N GLY A 124 -10.66 19.93 16.29
CA GLY A 124 -12.00 19.99 15.75
C GLY A 124 -12.04 20.91 14.51
N GLY A 125 -12.53 20.36 13.41
CA GLY A 125 -13.20 21.11 12.35
C GLY A 125 -12.33 21.80 11.30
N PHE A 126 -12.44 21.36 10.04
CA PHE A 126 -13.00 22.20 8.96
C PHE A 126 -13.31 21.31 7.74
N PHE A 127 -14.58 21.27 7.33
CA PHE A 127 -15.06 20.62 6.11
C PHE A 127 -14.95 21.65 4.97
N GLY A 128 -14.41 21.29 3.80
CA GLY A 128 -14.58 22.14 2.61
C GLY A 128 -13.60 21.96 1.46
N SER A 129 -14.03 21.20 0.46
CA SER A 129 -13.81 21.46 -0.99
C SER A 129 -12.40 21.40 -1.57
N LEU A 130 -12.01 20.24 -2.11
CA LEU A 130 -11.07 20.19 -3.25
C LEU A 130 -11.29 18.97 -4.18
N LEU A 131 -12.51 18.83 -4.72
CA LEU A 131 -12.80 17.90 -5.82
C LEU A 131 -13.68 18.55 -6.91
N LYS A 132 -13.28 19.74 -7.38
CA LYS A 132 -13.85 20.31 -8.60
C LYS A 132 -12.79 21.09 -9.36
N GLY A 133 -12.23 20.49 -10.40
CA GLY A 133 -11.32 21.23 -11.29
C GLY A 133 -10.41 20.42 -12.18
N PHE A 134 -10.88 19.36 -12.85
CA PHE A 134 -10.26 18.89 -14.10
C PHE A 134 -11.37 18.36 -15.03
N GLY A 135 -11.74 19.21 -15.97
CA GLY A 135 -12.74 18.96 -17.00
C GLY A 135 -12.82 20.21 -17.86
N ARG A 136 -11.82 20.36 -18.74
CA ARG A 136 -11.92 21.23 -19.92
C ARG A 136 -12.59 20.43 -21.02
#